data_AF-A0AA41YDC3-F1
#
_entry.id   AF-A0AA41YDC3-F1
#
_cell.length_a   1.000
_cell.length_b   1.000
_cell.length_c   1.000
_cell.angle_alpha   90.00
_cell.angle_beta   90.00
_cell.angle_gamma   90.00
#
_symmetry.space_group_name_H-M   'P 1'
#
loop_
_entity.id
_entity.type
_entity.pdbx_description
1 polymer ?
#
loop_
_entity_poly.entity_id
_entity_poly.type
_entity_poly.pdbx_seq_one_letter_code
_entity_poly.pdbx_strand_id
1 'polypeptide(L)'
;METVLITIFLITGVLIVLYYVPIGLWLTAMVSGVRVSLMEIFLMRFRKTPPALIIQAMIMSHKGGVPLSRDQLEAHHLAGGNVTNVVHGLIAAKKAGLKLSFDKATAADIQGVDLLEAVKTEAVKRGKQEPMFE
;
A
#
# COMPACT_ATOMS: atom_id res chain seq x y z
N MET A 1 -27.06 -2.63 -41.70
CA MET A 1 -25.78 -1.93 -41.52
C MET A 1 -25.77 -1.07 -40.26
N GLU A 2 -26.82 -0.30 -39.97
CA GLU A 2 -26.91 0.52 -38.74
C GLU A 2 -26.76 -0.28 -37.43
N THR A 3 -27.44 -1.42 -37.28
CA THR A 3 -27.32 -2.26 -36.07
C THR A 3 -25.90 -2.78 -35.84
N VAL A 4 -25.19 -3.11 -36.91
CA VAL A 4 -23.80 -3.55 -36.88
C VAL A 4 -22.88 -2.41 -36.43
N LEU A 5 -23.08 -1.20 -36.96
CA LEU A 5 -22.30 -0.01 -36.56
C LEU A 5 -22.54 0.37 -35.08
N ILE A 6 -23.79 0.33 -34.62
CA ILE A 6 -24.14 0.59 -33.20
C ILE A 6 -23.46 -0.45 -32.30
N THR A 7 -23.50 -1.72 -32.69
CA THR A 7 -22.89 -2.81 -31.91
C THR A 7 -21.37 -2.63 -31.81
N ILE A 8 -20.70 -2.30 -32.91
CA ILE A 8 -19.25 -2.03 -32.94
C ILE A 8 -18.91 -0.83 -32.06
N PHE A 9 -19.68 0.25 -32.13
CA PHE A 9 -19.45 1.44 -31.31
C PHE A 9 -19.59 1.12 -29.80
N LEU A 10 -20.61 0.35 -29.43
CA LEU A 10 -20.88 0.00 -28.04
C LEU A 10 -19.79 -0.92 -27.46
N ILE A 11 -19.37 -1.93 -28.23
CA ILE A 11 -18.25 -2.82 -27.87
C ILE A 11 -16.96 -2.00 -27.73
N THR A 12 -16.68 -1.11 -28.67
CA THR A 12 -15.47 -0.27 -28.66
C THR A 12 -15.47 0.66 -27.44
N GLY A 13 -16.61 1.29 -27.13
CA GLY A 13 -16.76 2.12 -25.93
C GLY A 13 -16.50 1.34 -24.64
N VAL A 14 -17.04 0.12 -24.53
CA VAL A 14 -16.79 -0.76 -23.39
C VAL A 14 -15.31 -1.15 -23.30
N LEU A 15 -14.66 -1.51 -24.41
CA LEU A 15 -13.23 -1.85 -24.42
C LEU A 15 -12.36 -0.66 -24.00
N ILE A 16 -12.69 0.56 -24.43
CA ILE A 16 -12.01 1.79 -23.99
C ILE A 16 -12.18 1.96 -22.48
N VAL A 17 -13.41 1.84 -21.95
CA VAL A 17 -13.65 1.96 -20.51
C VAL A 17 -12.89 0.88 -19.73
N LEU A 18 -12.91 -0.37 -20.19
CA LEU A 18 -12.17 -1.48 -19.56
C LEU A 18 -10.64 -1.28 -19.60
N TYR A 19 -10.12 -0.62 -20.65
CA TYR A 19 -8.70 -0.29 -20.76
C TYR A 19 -8.29 0.84 -19.81
N TYR A 20 -9.11 1.88 -19.70
CA TYR A 20 -8.80 3.06 -18.88
C TYR A 20 -9.10 2.88 -17.40
N VAL A 21 -10.10 2.08 -17.03
CA VAL A 21 -10.43 1.81 -15.63
C VAL A 21 -9.56 0.67 -15.12
N PRO A 22 -8.75 0.86 -14.07
CA PRO A 22 -7.91 -0.19 -13.48
C PRO A 22 -8.74 -1.18 -12.63
N ILE A 23 -9.71 -1.85 -13.26
CA ILE A 23 -10.62 -2.81 -12.62
C ILE A 23 -9.83 -3.93 -11.94
N GLY A 24 -8.74 -4.39 -12.56
CA GLY A 24 -7.87 -5.43 -11.97
C GLY A 24 -7.27 -5.01 -10.64
N LEU A 25 -6.83 -3.75 -10.50
CA LEU A 25 -6.25 -3.25 -9.25
C LEU A 25 -7.32 -3.11 -8.16
N TRP A 26 -8.49 -2.61 -8.54
CA TRP A 26 -9.64 -2.48 -7.65
C TRP A 26 -10.13 -3.84 -7.13
N LEU A 27 -10.24 -4.83 -8.04
CA LEU A 27 -10.62 -6.19 -7.69
C LEU A 27 -9.60 -6.82 -6.72
N THR A 28 -8.30 -6.60 -6.96
CA THR A 28 -7.23 -7.09 -6.08
C THR A 28 -7.33 -6.51 -4.67
N ALA A 29 -7.65 -5.21 -4.55
CA ALA A 29 -7.91 -4.56 -3.26
C ALA A 29 -9.13 -5.19 -2.56
N MET A 30 -10.24 -5.35 -3.29
CA MET A 30 -11.48 -5.91 -2.77
C MET A 30 -11.30 -7.35 -2.25
N VAL A 31 -10.69 -8.24 -3.05
CA VAL A 31 -10.42 -9.63 -2.67
C VAL A 31 -9.47 -9.71 -1.47
N SER A 32 -8.61 -8.71 -1.30
CA SER A 32 -7.70 -8.61 -0.14
C SER A 32 -8.35 -7.99 1.11
N GLY A 33 -9.65 -7.66 1.06
CA GLY A 33 -10.38 -7.03 2.17
C GLY A 33 -10.15 -5.52 2.32
N VAL A 34 -9.42 -4.89 1.39
CA VAL A 34 -9.14 -3.45 1.39
C VAL A 34 -10.20 -2.74 0.56
N ARG A 35 -11.05 -1.95 1.22
CA ARG A 35 -12.11 -1.18 0.55
C ARG A 35 -11.52 0.11 -0.02
N VAL A 36 -11.42 0.18 -1.34
CA VAL A 36 -11.06 1.39 -2.10
C VAL A 36 -12.08 1.56 -3.22
N SER A 37 -12.58 2.76 -3.45
CA SER A 37 -13.49 3.04 -4.55
C SER A 37 -12.73 3.22 -5.87
N LEU A 38 -13.37 2.88 -7.00
CA LEU A 38 -12.81 3.14 -8.33
C LEU A 38 -12.50 4.63 -8.54
N MET A 39 -13.33 5.51 -7.98
CA MET A 39 -13.13 6.96 -8.04
C MET A 39 -11.85 7.38 -7.33
N GLU A 40 -11.53 6.81 -6.17
CA GLU A 40 -10.29 7.10 -5.46
C GLU A 40 -9.06 6.66 -6.25
N ILE A 41 -9.10 5.48 -6.88
CA ILE A 41 -8.01 4.98 -7.73
C ILE A 41 -7.79 5.88 -8.94
N PHE A 42 -8.88 6.41 -9.51
CA PHE A 42 -8.82 7.39 -10.58
C PHE A 42 -8.21 8.71 -10.10
N LEU A 43 -8.63 9.22 -8.93
CA LEU A 43 -8.10 10.44 -8.33
C LEU A 43 -6.60 10.36 -7.98
N MET A 44 -6.10 9.19 -7.57
CA MET A 44 -4.67 8.95 -7.32
C MET A 44 -3.82 9.27 -8.56
N ARG A 45 -4.28 8.86 -9.76
CA ARG A 45 -3.57 9.14 -11.01
C ARG A 45 -3.46 10.65 -11.27
N PHE A 46 -4.50 11.41 -10.93
CA PHE A 46 -4.50 12.86 -11.07
C PHE A 46 -3.55 13.55 -10.09
N ARG A 47 -3.40 13.00 -8.88
CA ARG A 47 -2.46 13.45 -7.85
C ARG A 47 -1.00 13.04 -8.09
N LYS A 48 -0.69 12.43 -9.26
CA LYS A 48 0.62 11.84 -9.60
C LYS A 48 1.09 10.78 -8.60
N THR A 49 0.19 10.19 -7.82
CA THR A 49 0.53 9.10 -6.91
C THR A 49 0.26 7.77 -7.63
N PRO A 50 1.24 6.86 -7.73
CA PRO A 50 1.04 5.59 -8.41
C PRO A 50 0.03 4.72 -7.64
N PRO A 51 -1.19 4.49 -8.16
CA PRO A 51 -2.24 3.80 -7.41
C PRO A 51 -1.87 2.35 -7.07
N ALA A 52 -1.08 1.71 -7.94
CA ALA A 52 -0.61 0.35 -7.74
C ALA A 52 0.26 0.23 -6.48
N LEU A 53 1.16 1.20 -6.25
CA LEU A 53 2.04 1.23 -5.07
C LEU A 53 1.21 1.36 -3.79
N ILE A 54 0.28 2.33 -3.76
CA ILE A 54 -0.55 2.61 -2.57
C ILE A 54 -1.44 1.42 -2.25
N ILE A 55 -2.13 0.86 -3.24
CA ILE A 55 -3.01 -0.29 -3.02
C ILE A 55 -2.23 -1.52 -2.55
N GLN A 56 -1.07 -1.80 -3.14
CA GLN A 56 -0.23 -2.91 -2.66
C GLN A 56 0.25 -2.67 -1.22
N ALA A 57 0.67 -1.45 -0.88
CA ALA A 57 1.03 -1.06 0.48
C ALA A 57 -0.14 -1.24 1.46
N MET A 58 -1.36 -0.83 1.08
CA MET A 58 -2.56 -1.05 1.87
C MET A 58 -2.84 -2.54 2.08
N ILE A 59 -2.77 -3.35 1.02
CA ILE A 59 -2.97 -4.80 1.11
C ILE A 59 -1.94 -5.45 2.03
N MET A 60 -0.67 -5.10 1.88
CA MET A 60 0.42 -5.65 2.71
C MET A 60 0.23 -5.25 4.17
N SER A 61 -0.06 -3.98 4.42
CA SER A 61 -0.27 -3.46 5.78
C SER A 61 -1.50 -4.10 6.44
N HIS A 62 -2.60 -4.27 5.71
CA HIS A 62 -3.81 -4.97 6.16
C HIS A 62 -3.53 -6.43 6.50
N LYS A 63 -2.88 -7.18 5.61
CA LYS A 63 -2.50 -8.59 5.84
C LYS A 63 -1.46 -8.76 6.94
N GLY A 64 -0.58 -7.77 7.12
CA GLY A 64 0.40 -7.72 8.21
C GLY A 64 -0.18 -7.27 9.56
N GLY A 65 -1.49 -6.98 9.60
CA GLY A 65 -2.19 -6.56 10.82
C GLY A 65 -1.87 -5.13 11.25
N VAL A 66 -1.24 -4.32 10.41
CA VAL A 66 -1.02 -2.88 10.65
C VAL A 66 -1.82 -2.12 9.60
N PRO A 67 -3.16 -2.05 9.70
CA PRO A 67 -3.97 -1.42 8.65
C PRO A 67 -3.63 0.07 8.55
N LEU A 68 -3.10 0.49 7.40
CA LEU A 68 -2.80 1.89 7.11
C LEU A 68 -3.86 2.48 6.19
N SER A 69 -4.18 3.75 6.41
CA SER A 69 -5.10 4.47 5.54
C SER A 69 -4.41 4.85 4.23
N ARG A 70 -5.21 4.95 3.18
CA ARG A 70 -4.77 5.46 1.88
C ARG A 70 -4.10 6.83 2.02
N ASP A 71 -4.76 7.75 2.72
CA ASP A 71 -4.33 9.15 2.83
C ASP A 71 -2.96 9.27 3.52
N GLN A 72 -2.68 8.43 4.51
CA GLN A 72 -1.37 8.36 5.15
C GLN A 72 -0.27 7.93 4.18
N LEU A 73 -0.53 6.89 3.37
CA LEU A 73 0.42 6.37 2.41
C LEU A 73 0.63 7.35 1.24
N GLU A 74 -0.43 7.98 0.76
CA GLU A 74 -0.37 9.04 -0.24
C GLU A 74 0.43 10.24 0.26
N ALA A 75 0.16 10.72 1.48
CA ALA A 75 0.87 11.85 2.07
C ALA A 75 2.37 11.55 2.22
N HIS A 76 2.74 10.34 2.67
CA HIS A 76 4.14 9.93 2.79
C HIS A 76 4.84 9.85 1.43
N HIS A 77 4.17 9.29 0.42
CA HIS A 77 4.70 9.25 -0.94
C HIS A 77 4.90 10.67 -1.51
N LEU A 78 3.93 11.57 -1.31
CA LEU A 78 4.02 12.95 -1.76
C LEU A 78 5.10 13.75 -1.02
N ALA A 79 5.41 13.39 0.22
CA ALA A 79 6.55 13.91 0.96
C ALA A 79 7.92 13.40 0.44
N GLY A 80 7.92 12.51 -0.56
CA GLY A 80 9.12 11.92 -1.15
C GLY A 80 9.65 10.70 -0.41
N GLY A 81 8.88 10.14 0.52
CA GLY A 81 9.24 8.96 1.29
C GLY A 81 8.97 7.64 0.57
N ASN A 82 9.62 6.57 1.04
CA ASN A 82 9.45 5.21 0.56
C ASN A 82 8.35 4.48 1.34
N VAL A 83 7.16 4.43 0.74
CA VAL A 83 5.99 3.74 1.29
C VAL A 83 6.26 2.26 1.59
N THR A 84 6.98 1.57 0.70
CA THR A 84 7.27 0.14 0.86
C THR A 84 8.18 -0.13 2.05
N ASN A 85 9.21 0.70 2.25
CA ASN A 85 10.12 0.60 3.40
C ASN A 85 9.34 0.76 4.72
N VAL A 86 8.45 1.77 4.81
CA VAL A 86 7.61 2.01 5.98
C VAL A 86 6.69 0.83 6.27
N VAL A 87 5.99 0.31 5.26
CA VAL A 87 5.08 -0.84 5.45
C VAL A 87 5.85 -2.09 5.89
N HIS A 88 6.98 -2.40 5.25
CA HIS A 88 7.79 -3.57 5.62
C HIS A 88 8.33 -3.45 7.05
N GLY A 89 8.86 -2.28 7.42
CA GLY A 89 9.35 -2.01 8.77
C GLY A 89 8.25 -2.16 9.82
N LEU A 90 7.07 -1.61 9.59
CA LEU A 90 5.94 -1.71 10.52
C LEU A 90 5.44 -3.15 10.69
N ILE A 91 5.36 -3.92 9.60
CA ILE A 91 4.98 -5.33 9.66
C ILE A 91 6.03 -6.14 10.43
N ALA A 92 7.31 -5.89 10.18
CA ALA A 92 8.40 -6.54 10.91
C ALA A 92 8.37 -6.17 12.40
N ALA A 93 8.11 -4.90 12.73
CA ALA A 93 8.06 -4.42 14.10
C ALA A 93 6.91 -5.09 14.86
N LYS A 94 5.73 -5.19 14.21
CA LYS A 94 4.58 -5.90 14.76
C LYS A 94 4.89 -7.38 15.01
N LYS A 95 5.53 -8.07 14.06
CA LYS A 95 5.95 -9.47 14.23
C LYS A 95 6.95 -9.65 15.38
N ALA A 96 7.84 -8.69 15.59
CA ALA A 96 8.82 -8.68 16.67
C ALA A 96 8.27 -8.14 18.02
N GLY A 97 6.98 -7.79 18.10
CA GLY A 97 6.40 -7.22 19.32
C GLY A 97 6.94 -5.84 19.70
N LEU A 98 7.52 -5.11 18.74
CA LEU A 98 8.01 -3.75 18.91
C LEU A 98 6.88 -2.74 18.66
N LYS A 99 6.75 -1.74 19.54
CA LYS A 99 5.80 -0.63 19.36
C LYS A 99 6.43 0.44 18.45
N LEU A 100 6.22 0.31 17.14
CA LEU A 100 6.60 1.32 16.15
C LEU A 100 5.33 1.96 15.57
N SER A 101 5.20 3.29 15.69
CA SER A 101 4.09 4.04 15.08
C SER A 101 4.42 4.45 13.66
N PHE A 102 3.37 4.66 12.85
CA PHE A 102 3.52 5.12 11.46
C PHE A 102 4.34 6.40 11.36
N ASP A 103 4.04 7.42 12.19
CA ASP A 103 4.74 8.71 12.15
C ASP A 103 6.23 8.60 12.49
N LYS A 104 6.60 7.66 13.38
CA LYS A 104 8.01 7.40 13.69
C LYS A 104 8.71 6.69 12.54
N ALA A 105 8.02 5.73 11.92
CA ALA A 105 8.54 5.02 10.76
C ALA A 105 8.73 5.97 9.56
N THR A 106 7.77 6.84 9.27
CA THR A 106 7.89 7.82 8.18
C THR A 106 9.00 8.84 8.46
N ALA A 107 9.12 9.33 9.69
CA ALA A 107 10.19 10.25 10.06
C ALA A 107 11.59 9.63 9.91
N ALA A 108 11.75 8.35 10.27
CA ALA A 108 13.01 7.62 10.09
C ALA A 108 13.29 7.29 8.61
N ASP A 109 12.26 6.97 7.83
CA ASP A 109 12.37 6.76 6.39
C ASP A 109 12.84 8.02 5.64
N ILE A 110 12.31 9.20 6.01
CA ILE A 110 12.77 10.49 5.46
C ILE A 110 14.25 10.75 5.79
N GLN A 111 14.74 10.21 6.91
CA GLN A 111 16.16 10.28 7.29
C GLN A 111 17.05 9.26 6.54
N GLY A 112 16.46 8.44 5.66
CA GLY A 112 17.18 7.43 4.88
C GLY A 112 17.46 6.12 5.64
N VAL A 113 16.72 5.85 6.73
CA VAL A 113 16.87 4.62 7.50
C VAL A 113 16.16 3.46 6.80
N ASP A 114 16.88 2.34 6.60
CA ASP A 114 16.24 1.07 6.27
C ASP A 114 15.50 0.53 7.50
N LEU A 115 14.18 0.64 7.48
CA LEU A 115 13.35 0.31 8.63
C LEU A 115 13.32 -1.19 8.90
N LEU A 116 13.44 -2.01 7.87
CA LEU A 116 13.44 -3.46 8.01
C LEU A 116 14.68 -3.90 8.79
N GLU A 117 15.86 -3.40 8.41
CA GLU A 117 17.11 -3.71 9.09
C GLU A 117 17.19 -3.10 10.51
N ALA A 118 16.69 -1.87 10.68
CA ALA A 118 16.63 -1.22 11.99
C ALA A 118 15.76 -2.02 12.97
N VAL A 119 14.60 -2.47 12.52
CA VAL A 119 13.67 -3.30 13.32
C VAL A 119 14.26 -4.66 13.64
N LYS A 120 14.91 -5.34 12.68
CA LYS A 120 15.57 -6.63 12.91
C LYS A 120 16.66 -6.50 13.98
N THR A 121 17.50 -5.46 13.86
CA THR A 121 18.57 -5.20 14.82
C THR A 121 18.00 -4.96 16.22
N GLU A 122 16.92 -4.19 16.32
CA GLU A 122 16.27 -3.92 17.61
C GLU A 122 15.60 -5.16 18.20
N ALA A 123 14.96 -5.98 17.37
CA ALA A 123 14.38 -7.25 17.79
C ALA A 123 15.44 -8.20 18.36
N VAL A 124 16.62 -8.28 17.73
CA VAL A 124 17.75 -9.08 18.23
C VAL A 124 18.27 -8.55 19.56
N LYS A 125 18.41 -7.21 19.71
CA LYS A 125 18.84 -6.61 20.98
C LYS A 125 17.86 -6.92 22.10
N ARG A 126 16.56 -6.85 21.83
CA ARG A 126 15.51 -7.17 22.80
C ARG A 126 15.51 -8.65 23.19
N GLY A 127 15.67 -9.56 22.22
CA GLY A 127 15.75 -11.00 22.48
C GLY A 127 16.99 -11.43 23.30
N LYS A 128 18.04 -10.59 23.35
CA LYS A 128 19.19 -10.81 24.25
C LYS A 128 18.94 -10.32 25.69
N GLN A 129 17.93 -9.49 25.91
CA GLN A 129 17.60 -8.93 27.23
C GLN A 129 16.61 -9.83 28.01
N GLU A 130 15.79 -10.62 27.31
CA GLU A 130 15.03 -11.70 27.94
C GLU A 130 15.98 -12.88 28.22
N PRO A 131 16.27 -13.23 29.48
CA PRO A 131 17.07 -14.42 29.77
C PRO A 131 16.33 -15.63 29.19
N MET A 132 17.07 -16.44 28.44
CA MET A 132 16.53 -17.52 27.59
C MET A 132 15.80 -18.62 28.38
N PHE A 133 15.90 -18.64 29.72
CA PHE A 133 15.24 -19.59 30.61
C PHE A 133 15.07 -19.00 32.02
N GLU A 134 13.84 -18.98 32.52
CA GLU A 134 13.46 -19.28 33.92
C GLU A 134 12.37 -20.34 33.91
#